data_AF-A0A933LC79-F1
#
_entry.id   AF-A0A933LC79-F1
#
_cell.length_a   1.000
_cell.length_b   1.000
_cell.length_c   1.000
_cell.angle_alpha   90.00
_cell.angle_beta   90.00
_cell.angle_gamma   90.00
#
_symmetry.space_group_name_H-M   'P 1'
#
loop_
_entity.id
_entity.type
_entity.pdbx_description
1 polymer ?
#
loop_
_entity_poly.entity_id
_entity_poly.type
_entity_poly.pdbx_seq_one_letter_code
_entity_poly.pdbx_strand_id
1 'polypeptide(L)'
;MAEHVHGEGDEAESYLEAGRVSVETVTAFFEVAAGLYRVAPWKLAWDSQVLALDVPAYGVQQACLSIIGRLGESLGFLLFESFEKYRAFQAMAKQHDESGRSPENLGTSLLSLDFDRGADIPPTMRKEIAAHGWEVAGPEAYPRVLLTEPDVLARPLTDRDVRLVTVAAAAVTAFVKQHEDVFEAWSPVPRSHEVAVKIGTEQVTARVTAPHPGLEGEEDGDEDESEGGRERKVVNQLMRAFLAAEAQAGQKEPWLSMAGFVCESLYGYKLDYGDGEVDGFTAVAVEEYLLDYFPRKVTADDEVIQATPDILTRHFNWLGATGKLAQKKVESICKRIEAKRSSFVRRANDPSRFGLAKGFVTMMQAAGVDPSDEKAVARFMANYNAQVAREMAPAAAPPPPLGEPGASSRAARSPRQRWTPRPGEPLPAPTSLCPCGSGKRYKKCCLVR
;
A
#
# COMPACT_ATOMS: atom_id res chain seq x y z
N MET A 1 -3.53 1.90 3.42
CA MET A 1 -4.18 2.85 4.35
C MET A 1 -5.68 2.89 4.08
N ALA A 2 -6.48 2.16 4.87
CA ALA A 2 -7.93 2.25 4.82
C ALA A 2 -8.40 3.50 5.57
N GLU A 3 -8.99 4.44 4.84
CA GLU A 3 -9.65 5.62 5.41
C GLU A 3 -10.81 5.15 6.30
N HIS A 4 -10.71 5.50 7.59
CA HIS A 4 -11.73 5.22 8.59
C HIS A 4 -12.98 6.07 8.30
N VAL A 5 -14.01 5.44 7.76
CA VAL A 5 -15.37 6.00 7.77
C VAL A 5 -15.90 5.84 9.18
N HIS A 6 -15.76 6.89 9.99
CA HIS A 6 -16.46 7.02 11.27
C HIS A 6 -17.97 7.17 11.02
N GLY A 7 -18.68 6.05 11.01
CA GLY A 7 -20.14 6.00 11.11
C GLY A 7 -20.57 6.03 12.58
N GLU A 8 -21.40 7.00 12.94
CA GLU A 8 -22.01 7.15 14.26
C GLU A 8 -22.84 5.90 14.65
N GLY A 9 -22.36 5.15 15.65
CA GLY A 9 -23.02 3.99 16.23
C GLY A 9 -22.03 2.98 16.79
N ASP A 10 -21.13 3.42 17.67
CA ASP A 10 -20.04 2.62 18.25
C ASP A 10 -20.60 1.56 19.22
N GLU A 11 -21.14 0.47 18.67
CA GLU A 11 -21.18 -0.81 19.39
C GLU A 11 -19.73 -1.16 19.69
N ALA A 12 -19.30 -0.91 20.93
CA ALA A 12 -17.90 -1.02 21.29
C ALA A 12 -17.34 -2.41 20.95
N GLU A 13 -16.43 -2.47 19.99
CA GLU A 13 -15.80 -3.70 19.50
C GLU A 13 -15.28 -4.55 20.67
N SER A 14 -15.38 -5.88 20.53
CA SER A 14 -15.11 -6.85 21.59
C SER A 14 -14.57 -8.14 21.00
N TYR A 15 -13.57 -8.77 21.64
CA TYR A 15 -13.08 -10.09 21.24
C TYR A 15 -14.13 -11.18 21.42
N LEU A 16 -15.09 -10.96 22.33
CA LEU A 16 -16.15 -11.91 22.64
C LEU A 16 -17.37 -11.73 21.72
N GLU A 17 -17.41 -10.67 20.90
CA GLU A 17 -18.44 -10.46 19.87
C GLU A 17 -19.87 -10.59 20.42
N ALA A 18 -20.15 -9.90 21.52
CA ALA A 18 -21.41 -9.99 22.26
C ALA A 18 -21.81 -11.44 22.65
N GLY A 19 -20.83 -12.31 22.88
CA GLY A 19 -20.99 -13.72 23.25
C GLY A 19 -20.98 -14.70 22.08
N ARG A 20 -20.75 -14.25 20.84
CA ARG A 20 -20.60 -15.13 19.67
C ARG A 20 -19.28 -15.91 19.66
N VAL A 21 -18.27 -15.42 20.37
CA VAL A 21 -16.96 -16.06 20.53
C VAL A 21 -16.74 -16.37 22.01
N SER A 22 -16.34 -17.60 22.32
CA SER A 22 -16.16 -18.04 23.70
C SER A 22 -14.84 -17.52 24.30
N VAL A 23 -14.82 -17.35 25.62
CA VAL A 23 -13.59 -16.96 26.36
C VAL A 23 -12.50 -18.02 26.17
N GLU A 24 -12.85 -19.31 26.13
CA GLU A 24 -11.89 -20.38 25.88
C GLU A 24 -11.24 -20.26 24.50
N THR A 25 -12.03 -19.97 23.47
CA THR A 25 -11.56 -19.74 22.10
C THR A 25 -10.59 -18.57 22.04
N VAL A 26 -10.95 -17.42 22.63
CA VAL A 26 -10.07 -16.24 22.64
C VAL A 26 -8.80 -16.49 23.46
N THR A 27 -8.88 -17.24 24.56
CA THR A 27 -7.70 -17.59 25.36
C THR A 27 -6.70 -18.39 24.55
N ALA A 28 -7.15 -19.43 23.82
CA ALA A 28 -6.28 -20.21 22.95
C ALA A 28 -5.72 -19.38 21.79
N PHE A 29 -6.54 -18.48 21.24
CA PHE A 29 -6.12 -17.56 20.18
C PHE A 29 -4.95 -16.68 20.62
N PHE A 30 -5.03 -16.02 21.78
CA PHE A 30 -3.98 -15.14 22.27
C PHE A 30 -2.67 -15.88 22.56
N GLU A 31 -2.74 -17.08 23.15
CA GLU A 31 -1.55 -17.92 23.38
C GLU A 31 -0.82 -18.24 22.06
N VAL A 32 -1.56 -18.67 21.04
CA VAL A 32 -0.99 -18.99 19.74
C VAL A 32 -0.49 -17.74 19.01
N ALA A 33 -1.25 -16.64 19.04
CA ALA A 33 -0.88 -15.40 18.38
C ALA A 33 0.40 -14.81 18.98
N ALA A 34 0.58 -14.87 20.30
CA ALA A 34 1.84 -14.49 20.94
C ALA A 34 3.02 -15.37 20.48
N GLY A 35 2.78 -16.67 20.28
CA GLY A 35 3.75 -17.59 19.68
C GLY A 35 4.14 -17.22 18.24
N LEU A 36 3.16 -16.94 17.40
CA LEU A 36 3.36 -16.51 16.01
C LEU A 36 4.16 -15.21 15.94
N TYR A 37 3.80 -14.22 16.75
CA TYR A 37 4.50 -12.92 16.79
C TYR A 37 5.98 -13.05 17.17
N ARG A 38 6.32 -13.95 18.09
CA ARG A 38 7.71 -14.20 18.47
C ARG A 38 8.52 -14.85 17.36
N VAL A 39 7.90 -15.76 16.59
CA VAL A 39 8.53 -16.36 15.40
C VAL A 39 8.69 -15.32 14.29
N ALA A 40 7.73 -14.39 14.17
CA ALA A 40 7.75 -13.29 13.22
C ALA A 40 7.99 -13.76 11.77
N PRO A 41 7.12 -14.61 11.20
CA PRO A 41 7.33 -15.21 9.87
C PRO A 41 7.45 -14.17 8.75
N TRP A 42 6.85 -12.99 8.92
CA TRP A 42 7.00 -11.83 8.01
C TRP A 42 8.43 -11.27 7.92
N LYS A 43 9.35 -11.67 8.81
CA LYS A 43 10.78 -11.38 8.67
C LYS A 43 11.49 -12.30 7.67
N LEU A 44 10.82 -13.35 7.22
CA LEU A 44 11.36 -14.36 6.32
C LEU A 44 10.59 -14.38 5.01
N ALA A 45 9.27 -14.51 5.10
CA ALA A 45 8.38 -14.67 3.96
C ALA A 45 8.08 -13.33 3.26
N TRP A 46 8.04 -13.37 1.94
CA TRP A 46 7.36 -12.38 1.10
C TRP A 46 5.87 -12.72 1.00
N ASP A 47 5.03 -11.72 0.77
CA ASP A 47 3.59 -11.86 0.57
C ASP A 47 3.21 -12.65 -0.70
N SER A 48 4.13 -12.75 -1.67
CA SER A 48 4.02 -13.62 -2.83
C SER A 48 4.30 -15.11 -2.53
N GLN A 49 4.95 -15.42 -1.40
CA GLN A 49 5.23 -16.80 -0.98
C GLN A 49 4.06 -17.38 -0.20
N VAL A 50 2.99 -17.74 -0.92
CA VAL A 50 1.76 -18.26 -0.32
C VAL A 50 1.82 -19.73 0.05
N LEU A 51 1.06 -20.09 1.08
CA LEU A 51 0.96 -21.43 1.64
C LEU A 51 -0.45 -21.99 1.45
N ALA A 52 -0.57 -23.29 1.20
CA ALA A 52 -1.84 -24.00 1.28
C ALA A 52 -2.11 -24.44 2.72
N LEU A 53 -3.33 -24.19 3.19
CA LEU A 53 -3.82 -24.62 4.50
C LEU A 53 -4.95 -25.63 4.34
N ASP A 54 -4.80 -26.79 4.98
CA ASP A 54 -5.86 -27.78 5.15
C ASP A 54 -6.24 -27.89 6.62
N VAL A 55 -7.53 -27.74 6.93
CA VAL A 55 -8.11 -27.98 8.27
C VAL A 55 -9.39 -28.82 8.11
N PRO A 56 -9.26 -30.17 8.03
CA PRO A 56 -10.39 -31.04 7.71
C PRO A 56 -11.59 -30.91 8.65
N ALA A 57 -11.35 -30.69 9.95
CA ALA A 57 -12.42 -30.51 10.94
C ALA A 57 -13.32 -29.30 10.65
N TYR A 58 -12.81 -28.31 9.91
CA TYR A 58 -13.54 -27.11 9.53
C TYR A 58 -13.96 -27.09 8.05
N GLY A 59 -13.71 -28.18 7.32
CA GLY A 59 -13.99 -28.26 5.88
C GLY A 59 -13.10 -27.35 5.03
N VAL A 60 -11.94 -26.93 5.55
CA VAL A 60 -10.98 -26.09 4.84
C VAL A 60 -10.00 -27.02 4.13
N GLN A 61 -9.88 -26.85 2.81
CA GLN A 61 -8.98 -27.64 1.97
C GLN A 61 -8.29 -26.70 0.99
N GLN A 62 -6.96 -26.72 0.96
CA GLN A 62 -6.14 -25.90 0.07
C GLN A 62 -6.54 -24.41 0.08
N ALA A 63 -6.88 -23.89 1.26
CA ALA A 63 -7.09 -22.46 1.43
C ALA A 63 -5.74 -21.74 1.26
N CYS A 64 -5.77 -20.57 0.63
CA CYS A 64 -4.55 -19.83 0.35
C CYS A 64 -4.25 -18.87 1.50
N LEU A 65 -3.08 -19.04 2.12
CA LEU A 65 -2.60 -18.20 3.20
C LEU A 65 -1.42 -17.36 2.72
N SER A 66 -1.53 -16.04 2.84
CA SER A 66 -0.51 -15.06 2.47
C SER A 66 0.04 -14.41 3.74
N ILE A 67 1.33 -14.58 4.02
CA ILE A 67 2.00 -13.92 5.15
C ILE A 67 2.24 -12.45 4.77
N ILE A 68 1.83 -11.50 5.62
CA ILE A 68 1.95 -10.06 5.38
C ILE A 68 2.82 -9.40 6.44
N GLY A 69 3.42 -8.26 6.10
CA GLY A 69 4.26 -7.48 7.04
C GLY A 69 5.75 -7.44 6.74
N ARG A 70 6.20 -7.93 5.58
CA ARG A 70 7.62 -7.89 5.19
C ARG A 70 8.19 -6.47 5.14
N LEU A 71 7.35 -5.50 4.79
CA LEU A 71 7.69 -4.07 4.74
C LEU A 71 7.45 -3.35 6.09
N GLY A 72 7.20 -4.07 7.18
CA GLY A 72 6.92 -3.51 8.51
C GLY A 72 5.45 -3.16 8.75
N GLU A 73 4.68 -2.94 7.69
CA GLU A 73 3.26 -2.58 7.79
C GLU A 73 2.33 -3.80 7.91
N SER A 74 1.31 -3.73 8.76
CA SER A 74 0.23 -4.73 8.86
C SER A 74 0.76 -6.16 9.04
N LEU A 75 1.38 -6.43 10.18
CA LEU A 75 1.99 -7.74 10.47
C LEU A 75 0.93 -8.82 10.65
N GLY A 76 1.10 -9.97 10.00
CA GLY A 76 0.24 -11.13 10.22
C GLY A 76 0.05 -11.99 8.98
N PHE A 77 -1.20 -12.39 8.71
CA PHE A 77 -1.53 -13.12 7.48
C PHE A 77 -2.96 -12.87 7.01
N LEU A 78 -3.15 -13.06 5.71
CA LEU A 78 -4.44 -13.10 5.03
C LEU A 78 -4.78 -14.55 4.69
N LEU A 79 -6.02 -14.95 4.93
CA LEU A 79 -6.55 -16.27 4.59
C LEU A 79 -7.70 -16.14 3.60
N PHE A 80 -7.52 -16.75 2.43
CA PHE A 80 -8.47 -16.82 1.35
C PHE A 80 -9.06 -18.23 1.27
N GLU A 81 -10.33 -18.35 0.88
CA GLU A 81 -11.00 -19.65 0.75
C GLU A 81 -10.27 -20.61 -0.20
N SER A 82 -9.61 -20.07 -1.22
CA SER A 82 -8.83 -20.84 -2.19
C SER A 82 -7.76 -19.98 -2.86
N PHE A 83 -6.87 -20.63 -3.63
CA PHE A 83 -5.86 -19.95 -4.44
C PHE A 83 -6.47 -19.04 -5.51
N GLU A 84 -7.58 -19.44 -6.14
CA GLU A 84 -8.28 -18.64 -7.14
C GLU A 84 -8.81 -17.33 -6.55
N LYS A 85 -9.28 -17.36 -5.30
CA LYS A 85 -9.73 -16.18 -4.57
C LYS A 85 -8.59 -15.22 -4.24
N TYR A 86 -7.44 -15.76 -3.82
CA TYR A 86 -6.21 -14.98 -3.68
C TYR A 86 -5.81 -14.29 -5.00
N ARG A 87 -5.85 -15.01 -6.13
CA ARG A 87 -5.52 -14.42 -7.44
C ARG A 87 -6.49 -13.32 -7.84
N ALA A 88 -7.80 -13.51 -7.61
CA ALA A 88 -8.80 -12.48 -7.88
C ALA A 88 -8.54 -11.21 -7.05
N PHE A 89 -8.16 -11.38 -5.78
CA PHE A 89 -7.79 -10.28 -4.90
C PHE A 89 -6.53 -9.55 -5.39
N GLN A 90 -5.48 -10.26 -5.79
CA GLN A 90 -4.26 -9.64 -6.34
C GLN A 90 -4.53 -8.84 -7.62
N ALA A 91 -5.29 -9.40 -8.56
CA ALA A 91 -5.64 -8.72 -9.80
C ALA A 91 -6.42 -7.41 -9.54
N MET A 92 -7.34 -7.45 -8.56
CA MET A 92 -8.08 -6.27 -8.11
C MET A 92 -7.16 -5.25 -7.44
N ALA A 93 -6.29 -5.66 -6.52
CA ALA A 93 -5.36 -4.77 -5.82
C ALA A 93 -4.44 -4.02 -6.80
N LYS A 94 -3.95 -4.71 -7.84
CA LYS A 94 -3.13 -4.10 -8.90
C LYS A 94 -3.89 -3.03 -9.69
N GLN A 95 -5.11 -3.33 -10.15
CA GLN A 95 -5.97 -2.35 -10.84
C GLN A 95 -6.30 -1.14 -9.96
N HIS A 96 -6.37 -1.39 -8.66
CA HIS A 96 -6.73 -0.39 -7.66
C HIS A 96 -5.60 0.60 -7.39
N ASP A 97 -4.38 0.11 -7.19
CA ASP A 97 -3.16 0.91 -7.05
C ASP A 97 -2.96 1.86 -8.25
N GLU A 98 -3.30 1.40 -9.45
CA GLU A 98 -3.26 2.21 -10.68
C GLU A 98 -4.31 3.33 -10.70
N SER A 99 -5.48 3.10 -10.09
CA SER A 99 -6.63 4.02 -10.08
C SER A 99 -6.63 5.04 -8.93
N GLY A 100 -5.96 4.72 -7.82
CA GLY A 100 -5.85 5.55 -6.60
C GLY A 100 -7.18 5.79 -5.86
N ARG A 101 -8.22 4.98 -6.05
CA ARG A 101 -9.51 5.09 -5.33
C ARG A 101 -9.49 4.26 -4.05
N SER A 102 -10.62 3.86 -3.45
CA SER A 102 -10.69 2.69 -2.53
C SER A 102 -11.46 1.57 -3.25
N PRO A 103 -11.15 0.28 -3.05
CA PRO A 103 -11.89 -0.76 -3.72
C PRO A 103 -13.33 -0.73 -3.20
N GLU A 104 -14.31 -0.68 -4.09
CA GLU A 104 -15.73 -0.84 -3.72
C GLU A 104 -16.09 -2.33 -3.56
N ASN A 105 -15.19 -3.24 -3.98
CA ASN A 105 -15.38 -4.68 -3.92
C ASN A 105 -14.03 -5.42 -3.85
N LEU A 106 -13.88 -6.38 -2.93
CA LEU A 106 -12.66 -7.19 -2.77
C LEU A 106 -12.62 -8.43 -3.66
N GLY A 107 -13.74 -8.80 -4.30
CA GLY A 107 -13.90 -10.00 -5.14
C GLY A 107 -13.98 -11.32 -4.35
N THR A 108 -13.70 -11.28 -3.04
CA THR A 108 -13.67 -12.44 -2.16
C THR A 108 -13.94 -12.04 -0.71
N SER A 109 -14.46 -12.98 0.08
CA SER A 109 -14.37 -12.90 1.53
C SER A 109 -12.93 -13.15 1.95
N LEU A 110 -12.47 -12.44 2.97
CA LEU A 110 -11.10 -12.41 3.45
C LEU A 110 -11.08 -12.45 4.97
N LEU A 111 -10.41 -13.46 5.53
CA LEU A 111 -10.18 -13.56 6.97
C LEU A 111 -8.72 -13.15 7.25
N SER A 112 -8.50 -12.14 8.07
CA SER A 112 -7.15 -11.68 8.43
C SER A 112 -6.82 -11.92 9.89
N LEU A 113 -5.53 -12.12 10.15
CA LEU A 113 -4.92 -11.90 11.44
C LEU A 113 -3.94 -10.74 11.29
N ASP A 114 -4.15 -9.68 12.07
CA ASP A 114 -3.32 -8.49 12.11
C ASP A 114 -2.76 -8.30 13.53
N PHE A 115 -1.56 -7.71 13.66
CA PHE A 115 -1.00 -7.28 14.95
C PHE A 115 -0.92 -5.77 15.03
N ASP A 116 -1.72 -5.21 15.95
CA ASP A 116 -1.84 -3.78 16.17
C ASP A 116 -1.05 -3.30 17.39
N ARG A 117 -0.88 -1.98 17.46
CA ARG A 117 -0.39 -1.33 18.67
C ARG A 117 -1.48 -1.25 19.71
N GLY A 118 -1.09 -1.42 20.97
CA GLY A 118 -2.02 -1.33 22.09
C GLY A 118 -2.80 -0.02 22.15
N ALA A 119 -2.25 1.08 21.63
CA ALA A 119 -2.94 2.38 21.56
C ALA A 119 -4.07 2.42 20.51
N ASP A 120 -3.93 1.63 19.44
CA ASP A 120 -4.83 1.65 18.28
C ASP A 120 -6.04 0.71 18.46
N ILE A 121 -5.97 -0.21 19.42
CA ILE A 121 -7.11 -1.09 19.72
C ILE A 121 -8.17 -0.41 20.61
N PRO A 122 -9.46 -0.77 20.46
CA PRO A 122 -10.55 -0.24 21.27
C PRO A 122 -10.35 -0.39 22.79
N PRO A 123 -10.78 0.58 23.62
CA PRO A 123 -10.64 0.50 25.08
C PRO A 123 -11.35 -0.71 25.72
N THR A 124 -12.44 -1.19 25.13
CA THR A 124 -13.17 -2.39 25.56
C THR A 124 -12.33 -3.65 25.43
N MET A 125 -11.72 -3.86 24.26
CA MET A 125 -10.82 -4.97 23.98
C MET A 125 -9.59 -4.96 24.90
N ARG A 126 -9.00 -3.78 25.19
CA ARG A 126 -7.92 -3.65 26.19
C ARG A 126 -8.34 -4.12 27.58
N LYS A 127 -9.58 -3.81 27.99
CA LYS A 127 -10.11 -4.23 29.30
C LYS A 127 -10.34 -5.73 29.34
N GLU A 128 -10.81 -6.34 28.25
CA GLU A 128 -10.99 -7.79 28.14
C GLU A 128 -9.65 -8.52 28.29
N ILE A 129 -8.62 -8.07 27.57
CA ILE A 129 -7.25 -8.61 27.70
C ILE A 129 -6.79 -8.57 29.15
N ALA A 130 -6.94 -7.42 29.81
CA ALA A 130 -6.53 -7.26 31.22
C ALA A 130 -7.38 -8.12 32.18
N ALA A 131 -8.68 -8.25 31.94
CA ALA A 131 -9.60 -9.00 32.79
C ALA A 131 -9.36 -10.52 32.71
N HIS A 132 -9.05 -11.04 31.52
CA HIS A 132 -8.80 -12.46 31.29
C HIS A 132 -7.33 -12.86 31.40
N GLY A 133 -6.41 -11.88 31.46
CA GLY A 133 -4.97 -12.13 31.57
C GLY A 133 -4.37 -12.73 30.30
N TRP A 134 -4.95 -12.43 29.14
CA TRP A 134 -4.46 -12.94 27.86
C TRP A 134 -3.07 -12.38 27.54
N GLU A 135 -2.17 -13.25 27.08
CA GLU A 135 -0.79 -12.91 26.79
C GLU A 135 -0.68 -12.05 25.53
N VAL A 136 0.04 -10.93 25.62
CA VAL A 136 0.41 -10.10 24.46
C VAL A 136 1.93 -10.04 24.38
N ALA A 137 2.51 -10.44 23.25
CA ALA A 137 3.96 -10.64 23.11
C ALA A 137 4.78 -9.32 23.14
N GLY A 138 4.14 -8.16 23.06
CA GLY A 138 4.78 -6.85 23.06
C GLY A 138 3.77 -5.71 22.83
N PRO A 139 4.22 -4.44 22.87
CA PRO A 139 3.35 -3.28 22.72
C PRO A 139 2.70 -3.13 21.32
N GLU A 140 3.25 -3.82 20.31
CA GLU A 140 2.83 -3.81 18.90
C GLU A 140 2.28 -5.19 18.48
N ALA A 141 1.96 -6.06 19.45
CA ALA A 141 1.60 -7.46 19.23
C ALA A 141 0.16 -7.77 19.64
N TYR A 142 -0.76 -6.81 19.56
CA TYR A 142 -2.17 -7.02 19.92
C TYR A 142 -2.89 -7.68 18.73
N PRO A 143 -3.26 -8.96 18.83
CA PRO A 143 -3.80 -9.66 17.69
C PRO A 143 -5.24 -9.23 17.42
N ARG A 144 -5.59 -9.04 16.16
CA ARG A 144 -6.94 -8.75 15.68
C ARG A 144 -7.32 -9.72 14.58
N VAL A 145 -8.56 -10.20 14.65
CA VAL A 145 -9.16 -10.95 13.57
C VAL A 145 -10.18 -10.04 12.90
N LEU A 146 -10.16 -10.00 11.56
CA LEU A 146 -11.20 -9.34 10.79
C LEU A 146 -11.71 -10.30 9.72
N LEU A 147 -13.03 -10.40 9.59
CA LEU A 147 -13.69 -11.05 8.47
C LEU A 147 -14.28 -9.96 7.59
N THR A 148 -13.71 -9.77 6.41
CA THR A 148 -14.18 -8.79 5.43
C THR A 148 -14.87 -9.51 4.28
N GLU A 149 -16.07 -9.07 3.92
CA GLU A 149 -16.82 -9.62 2.80
C GLU A 149 -16.44 -8.95 1.47
N PRO A 150 -16.86 -9.50 0.31
CA PRO A 150 -16.60 -8.90 -0.98
C PRO A 150 -17.06 -7.45 -1.09
N ASP A 151 -18.07 -7.01 -0.33
CA ASP A 151 -18.56 -5.63 -0.28
C ASP A 151 -17.73 -4.69 0.62
N VAL A 152 -16.55 -5.14 1.08
CA VAL A 152 -15.61 -4.39 1.93
C VAL A 152 -16.16 -4.17 3.35
N LEU A 153 -17.31 -4.76 3.70
CA LEU A 153 -17.87 -4.65 5.03
C LEU A 153 -17.28 -5.71 5.95
N ALA A 154 -16.85 -5.26 7.13
CA ALA A 154 -16.49 -6.15 8.22
C ALA A 154 -17.75 -6.86 8.74
N ARG A 155 -17.66 -8.18 8.93
CA ARG A 155 -18.72 -8.99 9.53
C ARG A 155 -18.37 -9.34 10.97
N PRO A 156 -19.38 -9.45 11.84
CA PRO A 156 -19.19 -9.97 13.18
C PRO A 156 -18.59 -11.38 13.14
N LEU A 157 -17.58 -11.63 13.95
CA LEU A 157 -16.93 -12.92 13.99
C LEU A 157 -17.78 -13.95 14.75
N THR A 158 -17.61 -15.22 14.34
CA THR A 158 -18.12 -16.38 15.06
C THR A 158 -17.00 -17.13 15.76
N ASP A 159 -17.35 -17.99 16.71
CA ASP A 159 -16.40 -18.88 17.38
C ASP A 159 -15.58 -19.72 16.37
N ARG A 160 -16.21 -20.16 15.27
CA ARG A 160 -15.54 -20.92 14.19
C ARG A 160 -14.44 -20.10 13.51
N ASP A 161 -14.65 -18.81 13.29
CA ASP A 161 -13.69 -17.95 12.57
C ASP A 161 -12.42 -17.75 13.40
N VAL A 162 -12.59 -17.41 14.68
CA VAL A 162 -11.45 -17.24 15.61
C VAL A 162 -10.70 -18.55 15.82
N ARG A 163 -11.42 -19.69 15.90
CA ARG A 163 -10.80 -21.02 15.95
C ARG A 163 -10.01 -21.34 14.69
N LEU A 164 -10.53 -21.04 13.51
CA LEU A 164 -9.82 -21.27 12.25
C LEU A 164 -8.52 -20.45 12.20
N VAL A 165 -8.57 -19.17 12.55
CA VAL A 165 -7.37 -18.31 12.63
C VAL A 165 -6.37 -18.84 13.66
N THR A 166 -6.84 -19.29 14.82
CA THR A 166 -5.99 -19.90 15.86
C THR A 166 -5.25 -21.12 15.32
N VAL A 167 -5.96 -22.02 14.64
CA VAL A 167 -5.35 -23.20 14.03
C VAL A 167 -4.35 -22.82 12.92
N ALA A 168 -4.71 -21.88 12.05
CA ALA A 168 -3.84 -21.38 10.99
C ALA A 168 -2.55 -20.77 11.55
N ALA A 169 -2.66 -19.91 12.56
CA ALA A 169 -1.53 -19.27 13.23
C ALA A 169 -0.58 -20.31 13.87
N ALA A 170 -1.12 -21.33 14.53
CA ALA A 170 -0.32 -22.40 15.11
C ALA A 170 0.40 -23.23 14.03
N ALA A 171 -0.29 -23.53 12.93
CA ALA A 171 0.26 -24.30 11.82
C ALA A 171 1.36 -23.54 11.08
N VAL A 172 1.17 -22.24 10.80
CA VAL A 172 2.23 -21.37 10.22
C VAL A 172 3.42 -21.28 11.17
N THR A 173 3.18 -21.09 12.46
CA THR A 173 4.24 -21.04 13.48
C THR A 173 5.08 -22.32 13.48
N ALA A 174 4.45 -23.49 13.43
CA ALA A 174 5.14 -24.78 13.41
C ALA A 174 5.90 -25.00 12.09
N PHE A 175 5.26 -24.67 10.96
CA PHE A 175 5.86 -24.80 9.63
C PHE A 175 7.14 -23.97 9.51
N VAL A 176 7.09 -22.69 9.87
CA VAL A 176 8.22 -21.76 9.73
C VAL A 176 9.40 -22.17 10.61
N LYS A 177 9.14 -22.63 11.84
CA LYS A 177 10.20 -23.17 12.73
C LYS A 177 10.92 -24.39 12.15
N GLN A 178 10.24 -25.19 11.34
CA GLN A 178 10.77 -26.44 10.81
C GLN A 178 11.34 -26.30 9.39
N HIS A 179 10.86 -25.31 8.63
CA HIS A 179 11.07 -25.15 7.19
C HIS A 179 11.36 -23.69 6.80
N GLU A 180 12.15 -22.97 7.61
CA GLU A 180 12.59 -21.60 7.34
C GLU A 180 13.28 -21.47 5.96
N ASP A 181 14.00 -22.51 5.54
CA ASP A 181 14.72 -22.56 4.27
C ASP A 181 13.82 -22.43 3.03
N VAL A 182 12.51 -22.72 3.16
CA VAL A 182 11.52 -22.52 2.09
C VAL A 182 11.34 -21.03 1.75
N PHE A 183 11.62 -20.14 2.70
CA PHE A 183 11.45 -18.69 2.52
C PHE A 183 12.75 -17.99 2.09
N GLU A 184 13.92 -18.57 2.38
CA GLU A 184 15.22 -17.98 2.03
C GLU A 184 15.56 -18.08 0.54
N ALA A 185 15.18 -19.19 -0.10
CA ALA A 185 15.43 -19.44 -1.51
C ALA A 185 14.20 -20.09 -2.16
N TRP A 186 13.82 -19.59 -3.34
CA TRP A 186 12.69 -20.17 -4.07
C TRP A 186 12.99 -21.63 -4.43
N SER A 187 12.06 -22.52 -4.07
CA SER A 187 12.09 -23.95 -4.37
C SER A 187 10.71 -24.37 -4.87
N PRO A 188 10.60 -25.00 -6.04
CA PRO A 188 9.33 -25.48 -6.57
C PRO A 188 8.84 -26.76 -5.89
N VAL A 189 9.66 -27.41 -5.05
CA VAL A 189 9.32 -28.67 -4.39
C VAL A 189 8.46 -28.38 -3.15
N PRO A 190 7.17 -28.79 -3.12
CA PRO A 190 6.30 -28.53 -1.98
C PRO A 190 6.78 -29.28 -0.74
N ARG A 191 6.82 -28.57 0.39
CA ARG A 191 7.02 -29.15 1.71
C ARG A 191 5.73 -29.03 2.49
N SER A 192 5.35 -30.13 3.13
CA SER A 192 4.15 -30.19 3.96
C SER A 192 4.53 -30.47 5.41
N HIS A 193 3.88 -29.76 6.33
CA HIS A 193 4.01 -29.99 7.77
C HIS A 193 2.62 -30.10 8.39
N GLU A 194 2.38 -31.14 9.16
CA GLU A 194 1.12 -31.36 9.87
C GLU A 194 1.33 -31.13 11.37
N VAL A 195 0.40 -30.40 11.98
CA VAL A 195 0.40 -30.10 13.41
C VAL A 195 -0.97 -30.38 14.01
N ALA A 196 -0.98 -30.85 15.26
CA ALA A 196 -2.20 -30.96 16.04
C ALA A 196 -2.27 -29.79 17.04
N VAL A 197 -3.31 -28.96 16.89
CA VAL A 197 -3.53 -27.74 17.67
C VAL A 197 -4.60 -28.00 18.72
N LYS A 198 -4.30 -27.68 19.99
CA LYS A 198 -5.26 -27.82 21.08
C LYS A 198 -6.03 -26.51 21.27
N ILE A 199 -7.36 -26.58 21.25
CA ILE A 199 -8.25 -25.45 21.54
C ILE A 199 -9.22 -25.89 22.65
N GLY A 200 -8.99 -25.39 23.87
CA GLY A 200 -9.71 -25.86 25.05
C GLY A 200 -9.48 -27.36 25.29
N THR A 201 -10.54 -28.16 25.20
CA THR A 201 -10.49 -29.63 25.34
C THR A 201 -10.38 -30.37 24.00
N GLU A 202 -10.53 -29.67 22.88
CA GLU A 202 -10.53 -30.25 21.54
C GLU A 202 -9.11 -30.20 20.94
N GLN A 203 -8.86 -31.13 20.02
CA GLN A 203 -7.62 -31.19 19.25
C GLN A 203 -7.98 -31.20 17.77
N VAL A 204 -7.42 -30.23 17.02
CA VAL A 204 -7.69 -30.02 15.61
C VAL A 204 -6.40 -30.14 14.83
N THR A 205 -6.39 -31.00 13.82
CA THR A 205 -5.23 -31.18 12.94
C THR A 205 -5.28 -30.15 11.81
N ALA A 206 -4.13 -29.55 11.52
CA ALA A 206 -3.92 -28.71 10.35
C ALA A 206 -2.65 -29.09 9.63
N ARG A 207 -2.68 -28.99 8.30
CA ARG A 207 -1.52 -29.17 7.45
C ARG A 207 -1.27 -27.89 6.67
N VAL A 208 -0.01 -27.50 6.62
CA VAL A 208 0.49 -26.39 5.81
C VAL A 208 1.42 -26.94 4.75
N THR A 209 1.24 -26.51 3.51
CA THR A 209 2.09 -26.86 2.38
C THR A 209 2.63 -25.59 1.72
N ALA A 210 3.95 -25.48 1.55
CA ALA A 210 4.58 -24.37 0.84
C ALA A 210 5.64 -24.87 -0.15
N PRO A 211 5.72 -24.31 -1.38
CA PRO A 211 4.75 -23.37 -1.96
C PRO A 211 3.32 -23.97 -2.07
N HIS A 212 2.30 -23.11 -2.12
CA HIS A 212 0.92 -23.53 -2.38
C HIS A 212 0.84 -24.34 -3.68
N PRO A 213 0.22 -25.54 -3.74
CA PRO A 213 0.19 -26.36 -4.97
C PRO A 213 -0.49 -25.70 -6.17
N GLY A 214 -1.40 -24.76 -5.93
CA GLY A 214 -1.93 -23.85 -6.96
C GLY A 214 -0.86 -23.04 -7.73
N LEU A 215 0.35 -22.89 -7.19
CA LEU A 215 1.52 -22.32 -7.87
C LEU A 215 2.17 -23.34 -8.84
N GLU A 216 1.96 -24.65 -8.70
CA GLU A 216 2.49 -25.66 -9.63
C GLU A 216 1.82 -25.59 -11.02
N GLY A 217 0.70 -24.86 -11.14
CA GLY A 217 0.13 -24.46 -12.43
C GLY A 217 0.93 -23.38 -13.17
N GLU A 218 2.05 -22.92 -12.60
CA GLU A 218 3.03 -22.02 -13.25
C GLU A 218 4.01 -22.75 -14.19
N GLU A 219 3.71 -24.00 -14.59
CA GLU A 219 4.11 -24.46 -15.93
C GLU A 219 3.29 -23.69 -16.97
N ASP A 220 3.81 -22.55 -17.44
CA ASP A 220 3.41 -21.90 -18.71
C ASP A 220 1.91 -21.51 -18.90
N GLY A 221 1.12 -21.24 -17.84
CA GLY A 221 -0.31 -20.89 -18.00
C GLY A 221 -0.89 -19.82 -17.06
N ASP A 222 -1.13 -18.62 -17.62
CA ASP A 222 -2.09 -17.61 -17.19
C ASP A 222 -1.88 -16.86 -15.86
N GLU A 223 -0.71 -16.22 -15.72
CA GLU A 223 -0.64 -14.89 -15.10
C GLU A 223 -0.78 -13.86 -16.23
N ASP A 224 -1.98 -13.28 -16.34
CA ASP A 224 -2.35 -12.21 -17.28
C ASP A 224 -1.87 -12.45 -18.73
N GLU A 225 -2.73 -13.05 -19.56
CA GLU A 225 -2.70 -12.83 -21.02
C GLU A 225 -3.01 -11.37 -21.42
N SER A 226 -2.97 -10.42 -20.48
CA SER A 226 -2.96 -9.01 -20.78
C SER A 226 -1.60 -8.59 -21.34
N GLU A 227 -1.61 -7.58 -22.18
CA GLU A 227 -0.43 -6.86 -22.71
C GLU A 227 0.35 -6.09 -21.61
N GLY A 228 0.10 -6.36 -20.33
CA GLY A 228 0.92 -5.88 -19.22
C GLY A 228 1.69 -7.01 -18.51
N GLY A 229 1.15 -8.24 -18.52
CA GLY A 229 1.75 -9.41 -17.88
C GLY A 229 2.90 -10.01 -18.69
N ARG A 230 2.71 -10.12 -20.01
CA ARG A 230 3.74 -10.64 -20.93
C ARG A 230 4.99 -9.77 -20.93
N GLU A 231 4.81 -8.47 -20.91
CA GLU A 231 5.82 -7.43 -21.01
C GLU A 231 6.64 -7.40 -19.72
N ARG A 232 6.00 -7.55 -18.55
CA ARG A 232 6.71 -7.67 -17.26
C ARG A 232 7.59 -8.91 -17.20
N LYS A 233 7.11 -10.05 -17.74
CA LYS A 233 7.94 -11.28 -17.86
C LYS A 233 9.14 -11.05 -18.77
N VAL A 234 8.94 -10.40 -19.91
CA VAL A 234 10.03 -10.02 -20.83
C VAL A 234 11.04 -9.12 -20.13
N VAL A 235 10.60 -8.10 -19.40
CA VAL A 235 11.48 -7.20 -18.62
C VAL A 235 12.32 -7.97 -17.60
N ASN A 236 11.69 -8.84 -16.80
CA ASN A 236 12.39 -9.63 -15.80
C ASN A 236 13.46 -10.54 -16.42
N GLN A 237 13.15 -11.16 -17.56
CA GLN A 237 14.12 -11.98 -18.31
C GLN A 237 15.27 -11.13 -18.87
N LEU A 238 14.97 -9.95 -19.43
CA LEU A 238 15.97 -9.02 -19.96
C LEU A 238 16.92 -8.53 -18.86
N MET A 239 16.39 -8.14 -17.72
CA MET A 239 17.17 -7.66 -16.58
C MET A 239 18.08 -8.76 -16.03
N ARG A 240 17.54 -9.96 -15.80
CA ARG A 240 18.36 -11.11 -15.35
C ARG A 240 19.48 -11.42 -16.34
N ALA A 241 19.19 -11.41 -17.64
CA ALA A 241 20.18 -11.69 -18.67
C ALA A 241 21.26 -10.59 -18.75
N PHE A 242 20.89 -9.32 -18.62
CA PHE A 242 21.84 -8.20 -18.58
C PHE A 242 22.76 -8.29 -17.36
N LEU A 243 22.20 -8.46 -16.15
CA LEU A 243 22.98 -8.56 -14.92
C LEU A 243 23.92 -9.77 -14.93
N ALA A 244 23.47 -10.92 -15.44
CA ALA A 244 24.31 -12.09 -15.62
C ALA A 244 25.46 -11.84 -16.60
N ALA A 245 25.21 -11.14 -17.71
CA ALA A 245 26.25 -10.79 -18.67
C ALA A 245 27.28 -9.81 -18.08
N GLU A 246 26.85 -8.81 -17.30
CA GLU A 246 27.76 -7.87 -16.63
C GLU A 246 28.58 -8.53 -15.52
N ALA A 247 27.99 -9.45 -14.76
CA ALA A 247 28.73 -10.26 -13.79
C ALA A 247 29.82 -11.11 -14.45
N GLN A 248 29.50 -11.74 -15.60
CA GLN A 248 30.49 -12.48 -16.41
C GLN A 248 31.57 -11.55 -16.99
N ALA A 249 31.22 -10.31 -17.31
CA ALA A 249 32.17 -9.27 -17.76
C ALA A 249 33.02 -8.70 -16.61
N GLY A 250 32.85 -9.19 -15.37
CA GLY A 250 33.68 -8.87 -14.22
C GLY A 250 33.13 -7.80 -13.29
N GLN A 251 31.89 -7.33 -13.50
CA GLN A 251 31.22 -6.45 -12.53
C GLN A 251 30.90 -7.21 -11.24
N LYS A 252 30.92 -6.49 -10.12
CA LYS A 252 30.71 -7.04 -8.78
C LYS A 252 29.77 -6.14 -7.99
N GLU A 253 29.34 -6.62 -6.83
CA GLU A 253 28.69 -5.75 -5.85
C GLU A 253 29.62 -4.59 -5.41
N PRO A 254 29.08 -3.39 -5.14
CA PRO A 254 27.66 -3.01 -5.14
C PRO A 254 27.10 -2.61 -6.53
N TRP A 255 27.92 -2.65 -7.59
CA TRP A 255 27.53 -2.16 -8.91
C TRP A 255 26.35 -2.94 -9.51
N LEU A 256 26.31 -4.26 -9.34
CA LEU A 256 25.23 -5.11 -9.85
C LEU A 256 23.88 -4.76 -9.21
N SER A 257 23.85 -4.49 -7.91
CA SER A 257 22.67 -3.98 -7.21
C SER A 257 22.20 -2.64 -7.78
N MET A 258 23.09 -1.67 -7.94
CA MET A 258 22.76 -0.38 -8.57
C MET A 258 22.23 -0.55 -10.00
N ALA A 259 22.85 -1.43 -10.78
CA ALA A 259 22.43 -1.72 -12.14
C ALA A 259 21.03 -2.35 -12.21
N GLY A 260 20.72 -3.26 -11.28
CA GLY A 260 19.39 -3.86 -11.14
C GLY A 260 18.34 -2.79 -10.86
N PHE A 261 18.57 -1.95 -9.86
CA PHE A 261 17.68 -0.85 -9.47
C PHE A 261 17.42 0.16 -10.62
N VAL A 262 18.48 0.56 -11.33
CA VAL A 262 18.36 1.50 -12.46
C VAL A 262 17.60 0.88 -13.63
N CYS A 263 17.79 -0.41 -13.91
CA CYS A 263 17.04 -1.10 -14.97
C CYS A 263 15.57 -1.28 -14.58
N GLU A 264 15.30 -1.65 -13.34
CA GLU A 264 13.93 -1.80 -12.81
C GLU A 264 13.15 -0.50 -12.96
N SER A 265 13.73 0.61 -12.52
CA SER A 265 13.11 1.93 -12.61
C SER A 265 12.91 2.39 -14.07
N LEU A 266 13.84 2.09 -14.97
CA LEU A 266 13.70 2.38 -16.41
C LEU A 266 12.53 1.62 -17.04
N TYR A 267 12.45 0.31 -16.78
CA TYR A 267 11.38 -0.51 -17.37
C TYR A 267 10.04 -0.26 -16.70
N GLY A 268 10.00 0.02 -15.39
CA GLY A 268 8.80 0.48 -14.70
C GLY A 268 8.26 1.77 -15.31
N TYR A 269 9.12 2.75 -15.59
CA TYR A 269 8.73 3.94 -16.36
C TYR A 269 8.09 3.58 -17.71
N LYS A 270 8.72 2.67 -18.47
CA LYS A 270 8.26 2.30 -19.81
C LYS A 270 6.89 1.59 -19.78
N LEU A 271 6.68 0.73 -18.80
CA LEU A 271 5.45 -0.05 -18.65
C LEU A 271 4.30 0.77 -18.05
N ASP A 272 4.58 1.55 -17.02
CA ASP A 272 3.52 2.17 -16.21
C ASP A 272 3.19 3.60 -16.69
N TYR A 273 4.10 4.25 -17.41
CA TYR A 273 3.98 5.65 -17.84
C TYR A 273 4.33 5.89 -19.32
N GLY A 274 4.93 4.90 -19.98
CA GLY A 274 5.31 4.95 -21.39
C GLY A 274 4.23 4.39 -22.32
N ASP A 275 4.69 3.81 -23.42
CA ASP A 275 3.84 3.14 -24.42
C ASP A 275 3.72 1.62 -24.18
N GLY A 276 4.31 1.09 -23.09
CA GLY A 276 4.34 -0.35 -22.81
C GLY A 276 5.34 -1.18 -23.62
N GLU A 277 5.91 -0.65 -24.71
CA GLU A 277 6.78 -1.41 -25.63
C GLU A 277 8.21 -1.59 -25.10
N VAL A 278 8.47 -2.71 -24.43
CA VAL A 278 9.76 -3.00 -23.76
C VAL A 278 10.97 -3.13 -24.70
N ASP A 279 10.73 -3.38 -25.99
CA ASP A 279 11.74 -3.45 -27.07
C ASP A 279 11.79 -2.16 -27.93
N GLY A 280 10.92 -1.20 -27.64
CA GLY A 280 10.68 0.00 -28.43
C GLY A 280 11.47 1.26 -28.03
N PHE A 281 12.53 1.15 -27.21
CA PHE A 281 13.20 2.35 -26.67
C PHE A 281 13.69 3.34 -27.74
N THR A 282 13.45 4.63 -27.48
CA THR A 282 13.92 5.75 -28.30
C THR A 282 14.76 6.72 -27.46
N ALA A 283 15.59 7.51 -28.12
CA ALA A 283 16.38 8.54 -27.45
C ALA A 283 15.50 9.58 -26.74
N VAL A 284 14.29 9.84 -27.25
CA VAL A 284 13.33 10.76 -26.62
C VAL A 284 12.79 10.16 -25.32
N ALA A 285 12.35 8.90 -25.35
CA ALA A 285 11.85 8.22 -24.16
C ALA A 285 12.91 8.14 -23.04
N VAL A 286 14.18 7.90 -23.39
CA VAL A 286 15.28 7.90 -22.41
C VAL A 286 15.62 9.31 -21.90
N GLU A 287 15.49 10.34 -22.74
CA GLU A 287 15.64 11.73 -22.28
C GLU A 287 14.53 12.12 -21.29
N GLU A 288 13.29 11.73 -21.57
CA GLU A 288 12.15 11.95 -20.68
C GLU A 288 12.32 11.21 -19.35
N TYR A 289 12.74 9.95 -19.40
CA TYR A 289 13.11 9.18 -18.22
C TYR A 289 14.14 9.92 -17.36
N LEU A 290 15.25 10.35 -17.97
CA LEU A 290 16.34 11.01 -17.26
C LEU A 290 15.97 12.42 -16.75
N LEU A 291 15.24 13.21 -17.52
CA LEU A 291 15.07 14.63 -17.22
C LEU A 291 13.75 14.97 -16.54
N ASP A 292 12.79 14.05 -16.54
CA ASP A 292 11.48 14.24 -15.91
C ASP A 292 11.14 13.12 -14.92
N TYR A 293 11.02 11.87 -15.38
CA TYR A 293 10.56 10.77 -14.53
C TYR A 293 11.50 10.52 -13.34
N PHE A 294 12.79 10.26 -13.59
CA PHE A 294 13.75 9.92 -12.55
C PHE A 294 13.89 11.04 -11.51
N PRO A 295 14.12 12.32 -11.89
CA PRO A 295 14.17 13.42 -10.94
C PRO A 295 12.91 13.53 -10.08
N ARG A 296 11.73 13.27 -10.65
CA ARG A 296 10.45 13.42 -9.97
C ARG A 296 10.07 12.23 -9.09
N LYS A 297 10.38 10.99 -9.50
CA LYS A 297 9.78 9.77 -8.95
C LYS A 297 10.78 8.81 -8.30
N VAL A 298 12.05 8.83 -8.70
CA VAL A 298 13.03 7.84 -8.25
C VAL A 298 13.84 8.40 -7.09
N THR A 299 13.77 7.73 -5.94
CA THR A 299 14.61 8.01 -4.76
C THR A 299 15.89 7.20 -4.89
N ALA A 300 17.03 7.89 -4.96
CA ALA A 300 18.35 7.30 -5.13
C ALA A 300 19.38 8.17 -4.40
N ASP A 301 20.44 7.56 -3.88
CA ASP A 301 21.57 8.30 -3.34
C ASP A 301 22.46 8.87 -4.47
N ASP A 302 23.46 9.68 -4.10
CA ASP A 302 24.33 10.31 -5.10
C ASP A 302 25.15 9.27 -5.87
N GLU A 303 25.53 8.13 -5.26
CA GLU A 303 26.29 7.08 -5.94
C GLU A 303 25.48 6.47 -7.10
N VAL A 304 24.22 6.12 -6.86
CA VAL A 304 23.28 5.63 -7.87
C VAL A 304 23.01 6.70 -8.93
N ILE A 305 22.81 7.97 -8.52
CA ILE A 305 22.59 9.09 -9.46
C ILE A 305 23.80 9.27 -10.37
N GLN A 306 25.02 9.28 -9.85
CA GLN A 306 26.22 9.42 -10.68
C GLN A 306 26.43 8.22 -11.60
N ALA A 307 26.11 6.99 -11.14
CA ALA A 307 26.30 5.76 -11.90
C ALA A 307 25.23 5.53 -12.99
N THR A 308 24.03 6.10 -12.84
CA THR A 308 22.88 5.86 -13.72
C THR A 308 23.19 6.04 -15.22
N PRO A 309 23.83 7.12 -15.70
CA PRO A 309 24.10 7.30 -17.13
C PRO A 309 25.04 6.23 -17.70
N ASP A 310 26.01 5.76 -16.93
CA ASP A 310 26.96 4.73 -17.35
C ASP A 310 26.29 3.35 -17.36
N ILE A 311 25.48 3.04 -16.35
CA ILE A 311 24.66 1.82 -16.30
C ILE A 311 23.73 1.75 -17.52
N LEU A 312 22.98 2.82 -17.79
CA LEU A 312 22.06 2.86 -18.94
C LEU A 312 22.82 2.71 -20.26
N THR A 313 23.98 3.35 -20.40
CA THR A 313 24.80 3.22 -21.61
C THR A 313 25.24 1.77 -21.82
N ARG A 314 25.66 1.06 -20.77
CA ARG A 314 26.01 -0.37 -20.85
C ARG A 314 24.80 -1.24 -21.18
N HIS A 315 23.66 -1.00 -20.55
CA HIS A 315 22.41 -1.71 -20.80
C HIS A 315 21.96 -1.59 -22.26
N PHE A 316 21.93 -0.38 -22.82
CA PHE A 316 21.54 -0.19 -24.22
C PHE A 316 22.56 -0.76 -25.22
N ASN A 317 23.85 -0.68 -24.91
CA ASN A 317 24.88 -1.36 -25.72
C ASN A 317 24.71 -2.89 -25.70
N TRP A 318 24.37 -3.47 -24.54
CA TRP A 318 24.07 -4.89 -24.42
C TRP A 318 22.81 -5.29 -25.19
N LEU A 319 21.75 -4.48 -25.18
CA LEU A 319 20.57 -4.68 -26.02
C LEU A 319 20.93 -4.68 -27.51
N GLY A 320 21.82 -3.78 -27.95
CA GLY A 320 22.36 -3.76 -29.31
C GLY A 320 23.16 -5.02 -29.66
N ALA A 321 24.12 -5.37 -28.82
CA ALA A 321 25.00 -6.52 -29.02
C ALA A 321 24.23 -7.86 -29.06
N THR A 322 23.12 -7.96 -28.33
CA THR A 322 22.27 -9.16 -28.32
C THR A 322 21.11 -9.12 -29.32
N GLY A 323 21.10 -8.13 -30.23
CA GLY A 323 20.12 -8.01 -31.31
C GLY A 323 18.71 -7.59 -30.87
N LYS A 324 18.54 -7.15 -29.62
CA LYS A 324 17.24 -6.77 -29.04
C LYS A 324 16.86 -5.33 -29.33
N LEU A 325 17.82 -4.49 -29.73
CA LEU A 325 17.58 -3.13 -30.17
C LEU A 325 18.46 -2.81 -31.37
N ALA A 326 17.89 -2.15 -32.38
CA ALA A 326 18.63 -1.79 -33.58
C ALA A 326 19.83 -0.88 -33.24
N GLN A 327 21.01 -1.20 -33.78
CA GLN A 327 22.27 -0.49 -33.45
C GLN A 327 22.17 1.04 -33.64
N LYS A 328 21.48 1.51 -34.68
CA LYS A 328 21.25 2.94 -34.92
C LYS A 328 20.44 3.61 -33.79
N LYS A 329 19.47 2.89 -33.20
CA LYS A 329 18.71 3.38 -32.04
C LYS A 329 19.63 3.44 -30.81
N VAL A 330 20.41 2.40 -30.57
CA VAL A 330 21.40 2.34 -29.48
C VAL A 330 22.37 3.52 -29.55
N GLU A 331 22.98 3.78 -30.71
CA GLU A 331 23.87 4.93 -30.91
C GLU A 331 23.19 6.27 -30.59
N SER A 332 21.94 6.45 -31.05
CA SER A 332 21.19 7.67 -30.75
C SER A 332 20.84 7.81 -29.27
N ILE A 333 20.55 6.70 -28.58
CA ILE A 333 20.24 6.69 -27.15
C ILE A 333 21.49 6.99 -26.34
N CYS A 334 22.59 6.29 -26.59
CA CYS A 334 23.85 6.49 -25.88
C CYS A 334 24.37 7.93 -26.07
N LYS A 335 24.29 8.48 -27.29
CA LYS A 335 24.61 9.90 -27.55
C LYS A 335 23.71 10.84 -26.74
N ARG A 336 22.44 10.49 -26.57
CA ARG A 336 21.48 11.30 -25.82
C ARG A 336 21.75 11.27 -24.33
N ILE A 337 21.99 10.08 -23.77
CA ILE A 337 22.37 9.89 -22.35
C ILE A 337 23.58 10.78 -22.03
N GLU A 338 24.63 10.69 -22.84
CA GLU A 338 25.85 11.46 -22.62
C GLU A 338 25.60 12.98 -22.72
N ALA A 339 24.85 13.43 -23.74
CA ALA A 339 24.52 14.84 -23.88
C ALA A 339 23.68 15.40 -22.72
N LYS A 340 22.95 14.54 -21.99
CA LYS A 340 22.07 14.93 -20.89
C LYS A 340 22.62 14.65 -19.50
N ARG A 341 23.75 13.94 -19.37
CA ARG A 341 24.39 13.56 -18.10
C ARG A 341 24.39 14.68 -17.07
N SER A 342 24.99 15.83 -17.37
CA SER A 342 25.09 16.94 -16.40
C SER A 342 23.73 17.55 -16.05
N SER A 343 22.78 17.55 -17.00
CA SER A 343 21.42 18.04 -16.73
C SER A 343 20.63 17.06 -15.87
N PHE A 344 20.83 15.77 -16.08
CA PHE A 344 20.24 14.71 -15.26
C PHE A 344 20.74 14.81 -13.82
N VAL A 345 22.06 14.77 -13.58
CA VAL A 345 22.64 14.85 -12.23
C VAL A 345 22.15 16.09 -11.49
N ARG A 346 22.14 17.26 -12.15
CA ARG A 346 21.62 18.49 -11.55
C ARG A 346 20.14 18.39 -11.19
N ARG A 347 19.30 17.82 -12.07
CA ARG A 347 17.85 17.70 -11.82
C ARG A 347 17.52 16.63 -10.79
N ALA A 348 18.23 15.50 -10.81
CA ALA A 348 18.04 14.40 -9.87
C ALA A 348 18.33 14.82 -8.42
N ASN A 349 19.22 15.81 -8.25
CA ASN A 349 19.59 16.44 -6.98
C ASN A 349 18.87 17.78 -6.70
N ASP A 350 17.86 18.18 -7.49
CA ASP A 350 17.12 19.44 -7.31
C ASP A 350 15.77 19.18 -6.60
N PRO A 351 15.62 19.53 -5.30
CA PRO A 351 14.40 19.26 -4.55
C PRO A 351 13.14 19.91 -5.14
N SER A 352 13.27 21.00 -5.91
CA SER A 352 12.13 21.65 -6.57
C SER A 352 11.52 20.82 -7.70
N ARG A 353 12.22 19.77 -8.15
CA ARG A 353 11.79 18.84 -9.20
C ARG A 353 11.17 17.57 -8.66
N PHE A 354 11.25 17.35 -7.35
CA PHE A 354 10.78 16.12 -6.74
C PHE A 354 9.25 16.11 -6.73
N GLY A 355 8.65 14.98 -7.09
CA GLY A 355 7.25 14.72 -6.79
C GLY A 355 7.06 14.64 -5.29
N LEU A 356 5.83 14.85 -4.81
CA LEU A 356 5.48 14.89 -3.39
C LEU A 356 6.10 13.72 -2.59
N ALA A 357 5.98 12.49 -3.11
CA ALA A 357 6.51 11.29 -2.46
C ALA A 357 8.05 11.30 -2.34
N LYS A 358 8.77 11.55 -3.43
CA LYS A 358 10.25 11.65 -3.40
C LYS A 358 10.72 12.81 -2.52
N GLY A 359 10.07 13.98 -2.64
CA GLY A 359 10.35 15.15 -1.82
C GLY A 359 10.27 14.84 -0.34
N PHE A 360 9.26 14.06 0.05
CA PHE A 360 9.07 13.60 1.40
C PHE A 360 10.18 12.62 1.85
N VAL A 361 10.50 11.61 1.04
CA VAL A 361 11.55 10.63 1.36
C VAL A 361 12.94 11.26 1.47
N THR A 362 13.31 12.16 0.55
CA THR A 362 14.60 12.85 0.63
C THR A 362 14.68 13.75 1.86
N MET A 363 13.56 14.36 2.28
CA MET A 363 13.52 15.17 3.50
C MET A 363 13.76 14.33 4.76
N MET A 364 13.21 13.11 4.80
CA MET A 364 13.48 12.13 5.87
C MET A 364 14.97 11.77 5.90
N GLN A 365 15.53 11.35 4.77
CA GLN A 365 16.95 10.97 4.69
C GLN A 365 17.89 12.11 5.10
N ALA A 366 17.61 13.34 4.66
CA ALA A 366 18.39 14.53 5.05
C ALA A 366 18.29 14.85 6.55
N ALA A 367 17.18 14.49 7.20
CA ALA A 367 17.02 14.58 8.64
C ALA A 367 17.66 13.40 9.40
N GLY A 368 18.37 12.50 8.70
CA GLY A 368 18.94 11.28 9.28
C GLY A 368 17.88 10.27 9.70
N VAL A 369 16.67 10.40 9.18
CA VAL A 369 15.56 9.47 9.42
C VAL A 369 15.70 8.33 8.44
N ASP A 370 15.95 7.14 8.97
CA ASP A 370 15.92 5.90 8.19
C ASP A 370 14.47 5.67 7.73
N PRO A 371 14.18 5.64 6.42
CA PRO A 371 12.85 5.39 5.90
C PRO A 371 12.29 4.01 6.27
N SER A 372 13.13 3.07 6.72
CA SER A 372 12.74 1.76 7.24
C SER A 372 12.49 1.75 8.75
N ASP A 373 12.83 2.84 9.47
CA ASP A 373 12.52 3.03 10.90
C ASP A 373 11.21 3.83 11.04
N GLU A 374 10.10 3.11 11.18
CA GLU A 374 8.76 3.66 11.33
C GLU A 374 8.63 4.68 12.48
N LYS A 375 9.39 4.52 13.57
CA LYS A 375 9.34 5.45 14.71
C LYS A 375 10.09 6.75 14.41
N ALA A 376 11.09 6.69 13.53
CA ALA A 376 11.76 7.87 13.03
C ALA A 376 10.89 8.57 11.98
N VAL A 377 10.27 7.82 11.06
CA VAL A 377 9.37 8.31 10.01
C VAL A 377 8.10 8.96 10.59
N ALA A 378 7.40 8.30 11.52
CA ALA A 378 6.18 8.83 12.15
C ALA A 378 6.45 10.10 12.98
N ARG A 379 7.59 10.14 13.69
CA ARG A 379 8.02 11.32 14.45
C ARG A 379 8.37 12.47 13.53
N PHE A 380 9.03 12.16 12.41
CA PHE A 380 9.33 13.13 11.38
C PHE A 380 8.05 13.69 10.74
N MET A 381 7.10 12.84 10.37
CA MET A 381 5.78 13.23 9.87
C MET A 381 5.02 14.12 10.84
N ALA A 382 4.94 13.75 12.11
CA ALA A 382 4.26 14.54 13.13
C ALA A 382 4.90 15.93 13.30
N ASN A 383 6.23 16.00 13.32
CA ASN A 383 6.98 17.25 13.41
C ASN A 383 6.82 18.12 12.16
N TYR A 384 6.89 17.51 10.98
CA TYR A 384 6.71 18.19 9.70
C TYR A 384 5.28 18.76 9.56
N ASN A 385 4.26 17.96 9.85
CA ASN A 385 2.86 18.41 9.82
C ASN A 385 2.59 19.53 10.82
N ALA A 386 3.18 19.44 12.03
CA ALA A 386 3.09 20.51 13.03
C ALA A 386 3.81 21.79 12.56
N GLN A 387 4.93 21.68 11.85
CA GLN A 387 5.64 22.82 11.28
C GLN A 387 4.85 23.48 10.16
N VAL A 388 4.36 22.70 9.18
CA VAL A 388 3.52 23.20 8.09
C VAL A 388 2.27 23.88 8.64
N ALA A 389 1.62 23.29 9.66
CA ALA A 389 0.47 23.90 10.33
C ALA A 389 0.80 25.25 11.01
N ARG A 390 2.02 25.41 11.55
CA ARG A 390 2.49 26.68 12.13
C ARG A 390 2.81 27.73 11.08
N GLU A 391 3.43 27.32 9.96
CA GLU A 391 3.77 28.22 8.85
C GLU A 391 2.54 28.66 8.04
N MET A 392 1.52 27.80 7.96
CA MET A 392 0.23 28.10 7.33
C MET A 392 -0.76 28.81 8.26
N ALA A 393 -0.43 28.95 9.55
CA ALA A 393 -1.28 29.69 10.48
C ALA A 393 -1.30 31.18 10.10
N PRO A 394 -2.48 31.80 9.92
CA PRO A 394 -2.55 33.22 9.62
C PRO A 394 -1.90 34.02 10.77
N ALA A 395 -1.03 34.96 10.44
CA ALA A 395 -0.41 35.86 11.41
C ALA A 395 -1.52 36.45 12.29
N ALA A 396 -1.46 36.18 13.60
CA ALA A 396 -2.44 36.65 14.55
C ALA A 396 -2.54 38.19 14.43
N ALA A 397 -3.73 38.68 14.08
CA ALA A 397 -3.98 40.11 14.04
C ALA A 397 -3.71 40.69 15.43
N PRO A 398 -3.02 41.84 15.53
CA PRO A 398 -2.83 42.49 16.82
C PRO A 398 -4.20 42.78 17.46
N PRO A 399 -4.33 42.67 18.80
CA PRO A 399 -5.62 42.86 19.46
C PRO A 399 -6.16 44.27 19.15
N PRO A 400 -7.47 44.39 18.86
CA PRO A 400 -8.05 45.67 18.51
C PRO A 400 -8.01 46.62 19.72
N PRO A 401 -7.69 47.91 19.53
CA PRO A 401 -7.80 48.88 20.60
C PRO A 401 -9.27 49.06 21.02
N LEU A 402 -9.49 49.16 22.33
CA LEU A 402 -10.79 49.46 22.93
C LEU A 402 -11.33 50.77 22.31
N GLY A 403 -12.48 50.66 21.64
CA GLY A 403 -12.96 51.69 20.72
C GLY A 403 -13.59 52.92 21.38
N GLU A 404 -13.64 54.00 20.60
CA GLU A 404 -14.63 55.06 20.72
C GLU A 404 -15.33 55.31 19.37
N PRO A 405 -16.57 55.84 19.38
CA PRO A 405 -17.57 55.52 18.37
C PRO A 405 -17.60 56.54 17.23
N GLY A 406 -17.47 56.06 15.99
CA GLY A 406 -17.74 56.90 14.83
C GLY A 406 -17.46 56.20 13.50
N ALA A 407 -18.48 56.18 12.66
CA ALA A 407 -18.44 55.97 11.21
C ALA A 407 -18.41 54.53 10.65
N SER A 408 -19.61 54.07 10.25
CA SER A 408 -19.92 53.49 8.93
C SER A 408 -18.97 52.40 8.40
N SER A 409 -19.25 51.13 8.72
CA SER A 409 -18.74 49.99 7.96
C SER A 409 -19.76 49.53 6.90
N ARG A 410 -19.32 49.55 5.63
CA ARG A 410 -20.01 48.94 4.50
C ARG A 410 -20.03 47.41 4.69
N ALA A 411 -21.21 46.85 4.93
CA ALA A 411 -21.39 45.41 5.06
C ALA A 411 -21.08 44.68 3.73
N ALA A 412 -20.21 43.68 3.81
CA ALA A 412 -19.90 42.76 2.74
C ALA A 412 -21.13 41.88 2.39
N ARG A 413 -21.35 41.66 1.09
CA ARG A 413 -22.51 40.94 0.56
C ARG A 413 -22.37 39.43 0.72
N SER A 414 -23.35 38.80 1.36
CA SER A 414 -23.54 37.35 1.38
C SER A 414 -24.01 36.81 0.00
N PRO A 415 -23.83 35.51 -0.29
CA PRO A 415 -24.26 34.88 -1.54
C PRO A 415 -25.79 34.92 -1.67
N ARG A 416 -26.29 35.26 -2.88
CA ARG A 416 -27.72 35.55 -3.11
C ARG A 416 -28.58 34.28 -3.16
N GLN A 417 -29.36 34.02 -2.11
CA GLN A 417 -30.52 33.13 -2.23
C GLN A 417 -31.64 33.82 -3.02
N ARG A 418 -32.19 33.12 -4.02
CA ARG A 418 -33.28 33.62 -4.86
C ARG A 418 -34.58 33.54 -4.04
N TRP A 419 -35.32 34.65 -3.93
CA TRP A 419 -36.60 34.65 -3.21
C TRP A 419 -37.67 33.90 -4.00
N THR A 420 -38.37 32.99 -3.34
CA THR A 420 -39.49 32.21 -3.86
C THR A 420 -40.78 32.58 -3.12
N PRO A 421 -41.86 32.94 -3.82
CA PRO A 421 -43.15 33.23 -3.19
C PRO A 421 -43.75 31.96 -2.58
N ARG A 422 -44.48 32.11 -1.48
CA ARG A 422 -45.28 31.01 -0.92
C ARG A 422 -46.55 30.80 -1.76
N PRO A 423 -47.09 29.57 -1.87
CA PRO A 423 -48.31 29.31 -2.62
C PRO A 423 -49.48 30.21 -2.15
N GLY A 424 -50.08 30.96 -3.09
CA GLY A 424 -51.22 31.85 -2.83
C GLY A 424 -50.86 33.30 -2.47
N GLU A 425 -49.58 33.64 -2.30
CA GLU A 425 -49.16 35.02 -2.00
C GLU A 425 -49.03 35.86 -3.29
N PRO A 426 -49.57 37.10 -3.33
CA PRO A 426 -49.45 37.95 -4.51
C PRO A 426 -47.98 38.34 -4.76
N LEU A 427 -47.56 38.26 -6.02
CA LEU A 427 -46.20 38.64 -6.40
C LEU A 427 -45.96 40.14 -6.16
N PRO A 428 -44.76 40.55 -5.69
CA PRO A 428 -44.42 41.96 -5.55
C PRO A 428 -44.53 42.70 -6.90
N ALA A 429 -44.91 43.97 -6.85
CA ALA A 429 -44.96 44.79 -8.06
C ALA A 429 -43.56 44.86 -8.72
N PRO A 430 -43.44 44.82 -10.07
CA PRO A 430 -42.15 44.81 -10.76
C PRO A 430 -41.19 45.95 -10.36
N THR A 431 -41.74 47.09 -9.93
CA THR A 431 -40.99 48.29 -9.52
C THR A 431 -40.63 48.34 -8.04
N SER A 432 -41.22 47.50 -7.18
CA SER A 432 -40.91 47.47 -5.74
C SER A 432 -39.54 46.85 -5.46
N LEU A 433 -39.01 47.05 -4.25
CA LEU A 433 -37.78 46.41 -3.81
C LEU A 433 -37.96 44.89 -3.72
N CYS A 434 -36.90 44.15 -4.08
CA CYS A 434 -36.92 42.70 -4.13
C CYS A 434 -36.86 42.10 -2.71
N PRO A 435 -37.78 41.18 -2.35
CA PRO A 435 -37.83 40.61 -1.01
C PRO A 435 -36.61 39.79 -0.59
N CYS A 436 -35.72 39.41 -1.51
CA CYS A 436 -34.48 38.69 -1.20
C CYS A 436 -33.42 39.53 -0.45
N GLY A 437 -33.73 40.76 -0.05
CA GLY A 437 -32.79 41.64 0.66
C GLY A 437 -31.66 42.21 -0.20
N SER A 438 -31.69 42.01 -1.53
CA SER A 438 -30.62 42.47 -2.43
C SER A 438 -30.53 43.99 -2.64
N GLY A 439 -31.55 44.74 -2.21
CA GLY A 439 -31.68 46.18 -2.43
C GLY A 439 -32.02 46.58 -3.89
N LYS A 440 -32.26 45.63 -4.79
CA LYS A 440 -32.64 45.89 -6.20
C LYS A 440 -34.16 45.85 -6.40
N ARG A 441 -34.67 46.44 -7.49
CA ARG A 441 -36.09 46.29 -7.88
C ARG A 441 -36.39 44.84 -8.28
N TYR A 442 -37.58 44.33 -7.92
CA TYR A 442 -37.98 42.94 -8.12
C TYR A 442 -37.80 42.46 -9.57
N LYS A 443 -38.18 43.29 -10.57
CA LYS A 443 -38.00 42.99 -12.00
C LYS A 443 -36.55 42.83 -12.49
N LYS A 444 -35.57 43.33 -11.73
CA LYS A 444 -34.14 43.27 -12.08
C LYS A 444 -33.38 42.29 -11.18
N CYS A 445 -34.08 41.49 -10.39
CA CYS A 445 -33.47 40.58 -9.42
C CYS A 445 -34.06 39.16 -9.48
N CYS A 446 -35.19 38.91 -8.81
CA CYS A 446 -35.74 37.55 -8.68
C CYS A 446 -36.90 37.25 -9.64
N LEU A 447 -37.48 38.26 -10.29
CA LEU A 447 -38.42 38.06 -11.40
C LEU A 447 -37.62 37.72 -12.66
N VAL A 448 -37.43 36.42 -12.90
CA VAL A 448 -36.78 35.89 -14.12
C VAL A 448 -37.77 36.03 -15.28
N ARG A 449 -37.30 36.39 -16.48
CA ARG A 449 -38.11 36.28 -17.70
C ARG A 449 -38.25 34.83 -18.11
#